data_AF-R0EPU4-F1
#
_entry.id   AF-R0EPU4-F1
#
_cell.length_a   1.000
_cell.length_b   1.000
_cell.length_c   1.000
_cell.angle_alpha   90.00
_cell.angle_beta   90.00
_cell.angle_gamma   90.00
#
_symmetry.space_group_name_H-M   'P 1'
#
loop_
_entity.id
_entity.type
_entity.pdbx_description
1 polymer ?
#
loop_
_entity_poly.entity_id
_entity_poly.type
_entity_poly.pdbx_seq_one_letter_code
_entity_poly.pdbx_strand_id
1 'polypeptide(L)'
;MNKTFTRLKYIFVAIFLLASGGVVAYHALWVWPKQRCEASGRLWAGRWMKCATVYSIETLTRRPGNVPPINGEARLKPQAPPPAPAK
;
A
#
# COMPACT_ATOMS: atom_id res chain seq x y z
N MET A 1 -1.39 52.97 3.28
CA MET A 1 -0.91 51.66 2.80
C MET A 1 -1.56 51.36 1.46
N ASN A 2 -0.78 51.02 0.44
CA ASN A 2 -1.30 50.88 -0.92
C ASN A 2 -2.16 49.59 -1.04
N LYS A 3 -3.40 49.72 -1.49
CA LYS A 3 -4.43 48.66 -1.41
C LYS A 3 -4.07 47.45 -2.26
N THR A 4 -3.38 47.68 -3.38
CA THR A 4 -2.89 46.66 -4.32
C THR A 4 -1.78 45.80 -3.70
N PHE A 5 -0.77 46.43 -3.08
CA PHE A 5 0.30 45.73 -2.37
C PHE A 5 -0.22 44.88 -1.20
N THR A 6 -1.22 45.41 -0.48
CA THR A 6 -1.84 44.69 0.65
C THR A 6 -2.55 43.42 0.17
N ARG A 7 -3.28 43.48 -0.95
CA ARG A 7 -3.94 42.31 -1.55
C ARG A 7 -2.94 41.27 -2.02
N LEU A 8 -1.89 41.71 -2.71
CA LEU A 8 -0.86 40.81 -3.23
C LEU A 8 -0.17 40.02 -2.10
N LYS A 9 0.18 40.69 -1.00
CA LYS A 9 0.74 40.04 0.20
C LYS A 9 -0.13 38.89 0.70
N TYR A 10 -1.44 39.12 0.86
CA TYR A 10 -2.35 38.09 1.37
C TYR A 10 -2.51 36.92 0.41
N ILE A 11 -2.52 37.17 -0.90
CA ILE A 11 -2.57 36.10 -1.92
C ILE A 11 -1.34 35.20 -1.80
N PHE A 12 -0.13 35.78 -1.72
CA PHE A 12 1.09 35.00 -1.56
C PHE A 12 1.09 34.16 -0.29
N VAL A 13 0.69 34.76 0.84
CA VAL A 13 0.60 34.03 2.12
C VAL A 13 -0.42 32.89 2.03
N ALA A 14 -1.58 33.14 1.41
CA ALA A 14 -2.62 32.13 1.25
C ALA A 14 -2.13 30.94 0.40
N ILE A 15 -1.49 31.21 -0.74
CA ILE A 15 -0.95 30.17 -1.62
C ILE A 15 0.15 29.38 -0.90
N PHE A 16 1.04 30.06 -0.17
CA PHE A 16 2.09 29.41 0.60
C PHE A 16 1.50 28.45 1.64
N LEU A 17 0.53 28.90 2.43
CA LEU A 17 -0.11 28.07 3.45
C LEU A 17 -0.89 26.90 2.84
N LEU A 18 -1.57 27.11 1.72
CA LEU A 18 -2.25 26.04 0.97
C LEU A 18 -1.25 24.99 0.47
N ALA A 19 -0.14 25.41 -0.11
CA ALA A 19 0.90 24.51 -0.61
C ALA A 19 1.52 23.69 0.53
N SER A 20 1.93 24.35 1.63
CA SER A 20 2.48 23.67 2.81
C SER A 20 1.46 22.71 3.43
N GLY A 21 0.21 23.15 3.58
CA GLY A 21 -0.88 22.32 4.09
C GLY A 21 -1.13 21.09 3.21
N GLY A 22 -1.06 21.25 1.88
CA GLY A 22 -1.18 20.14 0.92
C GLY A 22 -0.10 19.08 1.11
N VAL A 23 1.16 19.48 1.32
CA VAL A 23 2.26 18.54 1.59
C VAL A 23 2.02 17.75 2.88
N VAL A 24 1.61 18.44 3.95
CA VAL A 24 1.30 17.81 5.25
C VAL A 24 0.12 16.86 5.12
N ALA A 25 -0.95 17.26 4.43
CA ALA A 25 -2.12 16.42 4.19
C ALA A 25 -1.75 15.15 3.40
N TYR A 26 -0.91 15.27 2.37
CA TYR A 26 -0.41 14.12 1.63
C TYR A 26 0.37 13.15 2.52
N HIS A 27 1.23 13.67 3.40
CA HIS A 27 1.98 12.84 4.34
C HIS A 27 1.06 12.13 5.34
N ALA A 28 0.10 12.86 5.91
CA ALA A 28 -0.83 12.34 6.88
C ALA A 28 -1.75 11.25 6.31
N LEU A 29 -2.22 11.43 5.08
CA LEU A 29 -3.18 10.54 4.44
C LEU A 29 -2.53 9.37 3.68
N TRP A 30 -1.32 9.54 3.15
CA TRP A 30 -0.68 8.54 2.30
C TRP A 30 0.62 7.99 2.87
N VAL A 31 1.59 8.86 3.17
CA VAL A 31 2.96 8.44 3.51
C VAL A 31 3.00 7.72 4.85
N TRP A 32 2.45 8.32 5.91
CA TRP A 32 2.50 7.70 7.24
C TRP A 32 1.64 6.44 7.37
N PRO A 33 0.40 6.37 6.84
CA PRO A 33 -0.38 5.14 6.87
C PRO A 33 0.31 3.99 6.13
N LYS A 34 0.92 4.27 4.97
CA LYS A 34 1.73 3.29 4.24
C LYS A 34 2.89 2.79 5.09
N GLN A 35 3.70 3.70 5.65
CA GLN A 35 4.85 3.33 6.49
C GLN A 35 4.43 2.47 7.69
N ARG A 36 3.35 2.83 8.39
CA ARG A 36 2.82 2.04 9.51
C ARG A 36 2.36 0.65 9.08
N CYS A 37 1.72 0.54 7.91
CA CYS A 37 1.31 -0.73 7.35
C CYS A 37 2.50 -1.64 7.05
N GLU A 38 3.50 -1.11 6.34
CA GLU A 38 4.69 -1.84 5.95
C GLU A 38 5.53 -2.24 7.18
N ALA A 39 5.62 -1.37 8.18
CA ALA A 39 6.26 -1.68 9.47
C ALA A 39 5.58 -2.86 10.21
N SER A 40 4.28 -3.09 9.97
CA SER A 40 3.55 -4.24 10.52
C SER A 40 3.72 -5.53 9.71
N GLY A 41 4.58 -5.53 8.67
CA GLY A 41 4.80 -6.69 7.79
C GLY A 41 3.65 -6.95 6.81
N ARG A 42 2.77 -5.97 6.61
CA ARG A 42 1.62 -6.05 5.69
C ARG A 42 1.92 -5.28 4.40
N LEU A 43 1.11 -5.53 3.38
CA LEU A 43 1.23 -4.90 2.07
C LEU A 43 0.25 -3.72 1.97
N TRP A 44 0.76 -2.59 1.49
CA TRP A 44 -0.03 -1.38 1.28
C TRP A 44 -0.71 -1.39 -0.10
N ALA A 45 -2.04 -1.46 -0.12
CA ALA A 45 -2.84 -1.37 -1.33
C ALA A 45 -3.14 0.09 -1.68
N GLY A 46 -2.22 0.74 -2.38
CA GLY A 46 -2.26 2.19 -2.67
C GLY A 46 -3.52 2.68 -3.40
N ARG A 47 -4.12 1.87 -4.27
CA ARG A 47 -5.38 2.20 -4.96
C ARG A 47 -6.56 2.37 -4.00
N TRP A 48 -6.55 1.64 -2.89
CA TRP A 48 -7.67 1.58 -1.95
C TRP A 48 -7.35 2.23 -0.61
N MET A 49 -6.13 2.76 -0.44
CA MET A 49 -5.59 3.25 0.83
C MET A 49 -5.81 2.27 2.00
N LYS A 50 -5.55 0.98 1.75
CA LYS A 50 -5.76 -0.08 2.75
C LYS A 50 -4.49 -0.84 3.02
N CYS A 51 -4.30 -1.16 4.30
CA CYS A 51 -3.31 -2.12 4.73
C CYS A 51 -3.90 -3.53 4.67
N ALA A 52 -3.30 -4.42 3.89
CA ALA A 52 -3.84 -5.76 3.65
C ALA A 52 -2.75 -6.85 3.71
N THR A 53 -3.18 -8.09 3.86
CA THR A 53 -2.32 -9.27 3.77
C THR A 53 -2.70 -10.01 2.50
N VAL A 54 -1.72 -10.33 1.66
CA VAL A 54 -1.95 -11.13 0.46
C VAL A 54 -2.04 -12.59 0.86
N TYR A 55 -3.17 -13.21 0.57
CA TYR A 55 -3.37 -14.64 0.69
C TYR A 55 -3.32 -15.27 -0.70
N SER A 56 -2.68 -16.42 -0.82
CA SER A 56 -2.74 -17.19 -2.05
C SER A 56 -4.15 -17.74 -2.26
N ILE A 57 -4.54 -18.02 -3.51
CA ILE A 57 -5.85 -18.59 -3.83
C ILE A 57 -6.01 -19.95 -3.14
N GLU A 58 -4.93 -20.72 -3.03
CA GLU A 58 -4.90 -22.00 -2.34
C GLU A 58 -5.20 -21.84 -0.86
N THR A 59 -4.63 -20.81 -0.22
CA THR A 59 -4.91 -20.52 1.20
C THR A 59 -6.38 -20.16 1.41
N LEU A 60 -6.93 -19.33 0.52
CA LEU A 60 -8.33 -18.89 0.60
C LEU A 60 -9.32 -20.03 0.32
N THR A 61 -9.01 -20.87 -0.66
CA THR A 61 -9.83 -22.03 -1.06
C THR A 61 -9.54 -23.28 -0.23
N ARG A 62 -8.61 -23.20 0.74
CA ARG A 62 -8.10 -24.32 1.54
C ARG A 62 -7.58 -25.49 0.70
N ARG A 63 -7.08 -25.18 -0.49
CA ARG A 63 -6.50 -26.16 -1.41
C ARG A 63 -5.08 -26.51 -0.96
N PRO A 64 -4.67 -27.78 -1.04
CA PRO A 64 -3.27 -28.13 -0.81
C PRO A 64 -2.36 -27.36 -1.78
N GLY A 65 -1.18 -26.94 -1.31
CA GLY A 65 -0.15 -26.44 -2.22
C GLY A 65 0.27 -27.54 -3.20
N ASN A 66 0.63 -27.15 -4.44
CA ASN A 66 1.21 -28.07 -5.42
C ASN A 66 0.29 -29.24 -5.88
N VAL A 67 -1.04 -29.03 -5.89
CA VAL A 67 -1.96 -29.96 -6.56
C VAL A 67 -2.23 -29.57 -8.02
N PRO A 68 -2.38 -30.57 -8.93
CA PRO A 68 -2.47 -30.36 -10.38
C PRO A 68 -3.57 -29.39 -10.80
N PRO A 69 -3.45 -28.70 -11.94
CA PRO A 69 -4.46 -27.73 -12.35
C PRO A 69 -5.83 -28.39 -12.57
N ILE A 70 -6.90 -27.68 -12.27
CA ILE A 70 -8.27 -28.12 -12.52
C ILE A 70 -8.68 -27.54 -13.88
N ASN A 71 -9.23 -28.40 -14.76
CA ASN A 71 -9.59 -28.21 -16.19
C ASN A 71 -8.68 -28.98 -17.20
N GLY A 72 -8.40 -30.27 -16.95
CA GLY A 72 -7.83 -31.17 -17.96
C GLY A 72 -6.32 -31.04 -18.21
N GLU A 73 -5.61 -30.28 -17.38
CA GLU A 73 -4.15 -30.11 -17.48
C GLU A 73 -3.39 -31.30 -16.84
N ALA A 74 -2.19 -31.59 -17.32
CA ALA A 74 -1.40 -32.74 -16.89
C ALA A 74 -1.03 -32.68 -15.39
N ARG A 75 -1.08 -33.85 -14.73
CA ARG A 75 -0.72 -34.02 -13.31
C ARG A 75 0.75 -33.64 -13.07
N LEU A 76 1.00 -32.49 -12.47
CA LEU A 76 2.33 -32.17 -11.94
C LEU A 76 2.61 -33.07 -10.72
N LYS A 77 3.80 -33.68 -10.68
CA LYS A 77 4.22 -34.54 -9.56
C LYS A 77 4.39 -33.69 -8.28
N PRO A 78 4.00 -34.21 -7.10
CA PRO A 78 4.22 -33.52 -5.83
C PRO A 78 5.70 -33.16 -5.65
N GLN A 79 6.00 -31.87 -5.43
CA GLN A 79 7.33 -31.41 -5.05
C GLN A 79 7.46 -31.53 -3.53
N ALA A 80 8.59 -32.08 -3.07
CA ALA A 80 8.87 -32.26 -1.65
C ALA A 80 8.81 -30.92 -0.89
N PRO A 81 8.37 -30.91 0.38
CA PRO A 81 8.31 -29.70 1.18
C PRO A 81 9.70 -29.05 1.28
N PRO A 82 9.79 -27.71 1.30
CA PRO A 82 11.05 -27.02 1.48
C PRO A 82 11.67 -27.41 2.85
N PRO A 83 13.01 -27.52 2.93
CA PRO A 83 13.67 -27.87 4.18
C PRO A 83 13.36 -26.83 5.26
N ALA A 84 13.13 -27.31 6.48
CA ALA A 84 12.84 -26.47 7.63
C ALA A 84 13.97 -25.42 7.82
N PRO A 85 13.64 -24.17 8.19
CA PRO A 85 14.65 -23.15 8.43
C PRO A 85 15.58 -23.62 9.56
N ALA A 86 16.90 -23.54 9.32
CA ALA A 86 17.92 -23.85 10.31
C ALA A 86 17.78 -22.90 11.51
N LYS A 87 17.88 -23.48 12.70
CA LYS A 87 17.72 -22.81 13.99
C LYS A 87 18.97 -21.99 14.34
#